data_AF-A0AAN7B5J2-F1
#
_entry.id   AF-A0AAN7B5J2-F1
#
_cell.length_a   1.000
_cell.length_b   1.000
_cell.length_c   1.000
_cell.angle_alpha   90.00
_cell.angle_beta   90.00
_cell.angle_gamma   90.00
#
_symmetry.space_group_name_H-M   'P 1'
#
loop_
_entity.id
_entity.type
_entity.pdbx_description
1 polymer ?
#
loop_
_entity_poly.entity_id
_entity_poly.type
_entity_poly.pdbx_seq_one_letter_code
_entity_poly.pdbx_strand_id
1 'polypeptide(L)'
;MKRSGSLALFLGRDRPSIMSNEDINRIFTDSETQVSAVVFARDDREHAPVGSKRCTRYATVFTDAKCLISSFTGQQHSSSSTPVKIYHLRQRDTWNRILLPFDAFLHLHAHLQASDSLTRLAGNFGLRLQASDEMHISFTSRERIRRCINPVSTATATEPRDSEKTRVTEICYNIRYFARHGRPGVRSTWSERQAGVFHSLDEDTMISQVVTIQLPERPKNAVEEMFGSVLDPDEEDPSLERHLAFHVSIFMHLSWDWRPYLCFLEALLAELEITALNSRVGEGNQETYSLTFRNAQRLEKLRRKLSKARHILSQNTEVARGWVQVAEALAFRHGRGEEVGPLVASANEYMAELDSHRAVTDLLQDRLSGTEKLIYHTLNYRNEEQVIQSILPLNGSNEKLLVQLSRLSSRHDAVHDIASEFVSDSKLIKILTLVTVIYAPASFATSLFNTNVIANVPVSEDAPRTRLALAPGFWALPLLVLGLVALTLLGMWAWWRHGPRLWARYRRFF
;
A
#
# COMPACT_ATOMS: atom_id res chain seq x y z
N MET A 1 -5.83 23.69 20.36
CA MET A 1 -5.01 24.79 19.78
C MET A 1 -4.40 25.63 20.91
N LYS A 2 -3.18 25.28 21.37
CA LYS A 2 -2.22 26.09 22.17
C LYS A 2 -1.12 25.12 22.67
N ARG A 3 -0.22 24.68 21.77
CA ARG A 3 0.98 23.88 22.12
C ARG A 3 2.25 24.33 21.37
N SER A 4 2.25 25.51 20.73
CA SER A 4 3.40 25.99 19.93
C SER A 4 4.52 26.67 20.76
N GLY A 5 4.25 27.06 22.01
CA GLY A 5 5.13 27.97 22.75
C GLY A 5 6.34 27.34 23.47
N SER A 6 6.26 26.07 23.89
CA SER A 6 7.27 25.50 24.80
C SER A 6 8.38 24.68 24.12
N LEU A 7 8.24 24.38 22.82
CA LEU A 7 9.14 23.50 22.08
C LEU A 7 10.32 24.25 21.43
N ALA A 8 10.23 25.57 21.30
CA ALA A 8 11.27 26.39 20.66
C ALA A 8 12.52 26.59 21.52
N LEU A 9 12.48 26.24 22.82
CA LEU A 9 13.56 26.52 23.77
C LEU A 9 14.53 25.34 23.97
N PHE A 10 14.19 24.13 23.49
CA PHE A 10 14.97 22.91 23.72
C PHE A 10 15.80 22.43 22.52
N LEU A 11 15.56 22.97 21.32
CA LEU A 11 16.23 22.55 20.09
C LEU A 11 17.14 23.68 19.59
N GLY A 12 18.45 23.45 19.66
CA GLY A 12 19.47 24.37 19.12
C GLY A 12 19.29 24.61 17.61
N ARG A 13 20.07 25.55 17.07
CA ARG A 13 19.95 26.17 15.73
C ARG A 13 19.84 25.21 14.53
N ASP A 14 20.16 23.93 14.67
CA ASP A 14 19.94 22.91 13.64
C ASP A 14 18.54 22.31 13.81
N ARG A 15 17.55 22.98 13.18
CA ARG A 15 16.19 22.43 13.09
C ARG A 15 16.27 21.08 12.37
N PRO A 16 15.82 19.95 12.96
CA PRO A 16 15.43 18.81 12.14
C PRO A 16 14.39 19.34 11.15
N SER A 17 14.45 18.91 9.89
CA SER A 17 13.43 19.28 8.91
C SER A 17 12.05 18.97 9.52
N ILE A 18 11.35 20.02 9.97
CA ILE A 18 10.19 19.87 10.85
C ILE A 18 9.15 19.11 10.05
N MET A 19 8.90 17.87 10.46
CA MET A 19 7.74 17.11 10.01
C MET A 19 6.53 18.03 10.01
N SER A 20 5.78 18.05 8.91
CA SER A 20 4.58 18.88 8.88
C SER A 20 3.63 18.45 10.00
N ASN A 21 2.79 19.36 10.50
CA ASN A 21 1.76 18.98 11.49
C ASN A 21 0.88 17.83 10.98
N GLU A 22 0.73 17.71 9.66
CA GLU A 22 0.04 16.59 9.03
C GLU A 22 0.83 15.28 9.20
N ASP A 23 2.14 15.28 8.98
CA ASP A 23 3.00 14.12 9.21
C ASP A 23 3.01 13.70 10.69
N ILE A 24 3.01 14.66 11.61
CA ILE A 24 2.96 14.38 13.06
C ILE A 24 1.65 13.64 13.40
N ASN A 25 0.51 14.15 12.93
CA ASN A 25 -0.79 13.50 13.14
C ASN A 25 -0.93 12.18 12.39
N ARG A 26 -0.15 11.96 11.32
CA ARG A 26 -0.10 10.69 10.59
C ARG A 26 0.60 9.59 11.37
N ILE A 27 1.65 9.93 12.11
CA ILE A 27 2.48 8.95 12.82
C ILE A 27 1.99 8.74 14.26
N PHE A 28 1.71 9.82 14.99
CA PHE A 28 1.61 9.78 16.45
C PHE A 28 0.16 9.93 16.92
N THR A 29 -0.20 9.17 17.96
CA THR A 29 -1.54 9.23 18.59
C THR A 29 -1.40 9.06 20.09
N ASP A 30 -2.34 9.62 20.87
CA ASP A 30 -2.31 9.63 22.34
C ASP A 30 -2.70 8.29 23.02
N SER A 31 -2.29 7.14 22.47
CA SER A 31 -2.69 5.82 23.00
C SER A 31 -1.53 5.02 23.60
N GLU A 32 -1.87 4.03 24.43
CA GLU A 32 -0.93 3.24 25.24
C GLU A 32 -0.01 2.38 24.37
N THR A 33 1.15 2.92 23.99
CA THR A 33 2.23 2.12 23.39
C THR A 33 3.13 1.60 24.48
N GLN A 34 3.34 0.28 24.49
CA GLN A 34 4.40 -0.28 25.30
C GLN A 34 5.74 0.02 24.64
N VAL A 35 6.63 0.66 25.37
CA VAL A 35 8.02 0.84 24.95
C VAL A 35 8.87 0.02 25.90
N SER A 36 9.61 -0.95 25.39
CA SER A 36 10.55 -1.72 26.19
C SER A 36 11.97 -1.26 25.88
N ALA A 37 12.64 -0.66 26.86
CA ALA A 37 14.07 -0.42 26.77
C ALA A 37 14.81 -1.58 27.42
N VAL A 38 15.83 -2.09 26.73
CA VAL A 38 16.71 -3.13 27.27
C VAL A 38 18.12 -2.56 27.23
N VAL A 39 18.60 -2.18 28.40
CA VAL A 39 19.97 -1.65 28.54
C VAL A 39 20.86 -2.78 29.02
N PHE A 40 21.91 -3.06 28.25
CA PHE A 40 22.96 -4.00 28.62
C PHE A 40 24.07 -3.19 29.28
N ALA A 41 24.24 -3.36 30.59
CA ALA A 41 25.23 -2.63 31.37
C ALA A 41 26.21 -3.58 32.03
N ARG A 42 27.50 -3.21 32.02
CA ARG A 42 28.52 -3.80 32.88
C ARG A 42 28.23 -3.34 34.31
N ASP A 43 28.06 -4.29 35.24
CA ASP A 43 27.86 -3.96 36.66
C ASP A 43 29.24 -3.84 37.32
N ASP A 44 29.70 -2.61 37.51
CA ASP A 44 31.02 -2.30 38.08
C ASP A 44 31.00 -2.23 39.62
N ARG A 45 29.94 -2.71 40.30
CA ARG A 45 29.88 -2.69 41.77
C ARG A 45 30.94 -3.62 42.38
N GLU A 46 31.94 -3.03 43.03
CA GLU A 46 33.06 -3.69 43.73
C GLU A 46 32.67 -4.68 44.85
N HIS A 47 31.39 -4.80 45.21
CA HIS A 47 30.91 -5.65 46.31
C HIS A 47 30.16 -6.91 45.85
N ALA A 48 30.18 -7.22 44.55
CA ALA A 48 29.67 -8.51 44.07
C ALA A 48 30.59 -9.65 44.55
N PRO A 49 30.05 -10.76 45.09
CA PRO A 49 30.87 -11.87 45.59
C PRO A 49 31.80 -12.37 44.49
N VAL A 50 33.07 -12.56 44.85
CA VAL A 50 34.14 -13.05 43.98
C VAL A 50 33.66 -14.31 43.26
N GLY A 51 33.47 -14.23 41.95
CA GLY A 51 33.03 -15.35 41.10
C GLY A 51 31.66 -15.20 40.42
N SER A 52 30.89 -14.13 40.66
CA SER A 52 29.63 -13.87 39.94
C SER A 52 29.51 -12.41 39.49
N LYS A 53 30.18 -12.05 38.40
CA LYS A 53 29.93 -10.79 37.69
C LYS A 53 28.83 -11.04 36.65
N ARG A 54 27.56 -10.76 37.01
CA ARG A 54 26.43 -10.92 36.08
C ARG A 54 26.29 -9.69 35.19
N CYS A 55 26.09 -9.91 33.90
CA CYS A 55 25.45 -8.92 33.03
C CYS A 55 24.04 -8.67 33.58
N THR A 56 23.78 -7.48 34.11
CA THR A 56 22.46 -7.18 34.67
C THR A 56 21.58 -6.64 33.56
N ARG A 57 20.70 -7.50 33.03
CA ARG A 57 19.67 -7.11 32.07
C ARG A 57 18.65 -6.21 32.77
N TYR A 58 18.71 -4.91 32.49
CA TYR A 58 17.65 -3.99 32.89
C TYR A 58 16.61 -3.92 31.77
N ALA A 59 15.64 -4.83 31.81
CA ALA A 59 14.46 -4.75 30.97
C ALA A 59 13.40 -3.90 31.69
N THR A 60 13.23 -2.65 31.25
CA THR A 60 12.15 -1.81 31.77
C THR A 60 11.07 -1.71 30.71
N VAL A 61 9.90 -2.24 31.02
CA VAL A 61 8.71 -2.09 30.17
C VAL A 61 7.99 -0.84 30.63
N PHE A 62 7.99 0.18 29.79
CA PHE A 62 7.24 1.40 30.03
C PHE A 62 5.86 1.25 29.39
N THR A 63 4.83 1.29 30.22
CA THR A 63 3.42 1.38 29.78
C THR A 63 2.99 2.83 29.55
N ASP A 64 3.71 3.80 30.12
CA ASP A 64 3.46 5.23 29.98
C ASP A 64 4.69 5.94 29.41
N ALA A 65 4.45 6.80 28.41
CA ALA A 65 5.42 7.72 27.84
C ALA A 65 6.12 8.59 28.90
N LYS A 66 5.43 8.97 29.99
CA LYS A 66 6.05 9.74 31.08
C LYS A 66 7.12 8.94 31.81
N CYS A 67 6.88 7.65 32.06
CA CYS A 67 7.87 6.77 32.67
C CYS A 67 9.08 6.58 31.73
N LEU A 68 8.83 6.43 30.43
CA LEU A 68 9.89 6.38 29.42
C LEU A 68 10.77 7.65 29.47
N ILE A 69 10.16 8.83 29.42
CA ILE A 69 10.86 10.13 29.50
C ILE A 69 11.67 10.25 30.79
N SER A 70 11.10 9.86 31.94
CA SER A 70 11.77 9.90 33.24
C SER A 70 12.99 8.97 33.31
N SER A 71 12.95 7.85 32.61
CA SER A 71 14.08 6.90 32.57
C SER A 71 15.26 7.44 31.75
N PHE A 72 14.99 8.13 30.63
CA PHE A 72 16.02 8.81 29.84
C PHE A 72 16.71 9.96 30.59
N THR A 73 15.99 10.64 31.49
CA THR A 73 16.55 11.71 32.33
C THR A 73 17.31 11.14 33.53
N GLY A 74 16.84 10.06 34.14
CA GLY A 74 17.52 9.41 35.28
C GLY A 74 18.84 8.72 34.92
N GLN A 75 18.96 8.17 33.69
CA GLN A 75 20.18 7.48 33.25
C GLN A 75 21.34 8.40 32.81
N GLN A 76 21.15 9.71 32.74
CA GLN A 76 22.25 10.64 32.42
C GLN A 76 23.33 10.73 33.51
N HIS A 77 23.06 10.22 34.72
CA HIS A 77 23.98 10.36 35.87
C HIS A 77 24.77 9.11 36.26
N SER A 78 24.57 7.96 35.59
CA SER A 78 25.42 6.78 35.78
C SER A 78 26.51 6.72 34.71
N SER A 79 27.73 7.10 35.08
CA SER A 79 28.93 7.19 34.23
C SER A 79 29.56 5.84 33.87
N SER A 80 28.87 4.70 34.05
CA SER A 80 29.37 3.40 33.62
C SER A 80 29.19 3.25 32.09
N SER A 81 30.30 3.17 31.35
CA SER A 81 30.35 3.07 29.89
C SER A 81 29.82 1.72 29.41
N THR A 82 28.50 1.63 29.23
CA THR A 82 27.88 0.45 28.62
C THR A 82 28.15 0.47 27.11
N PRO A 83 28.76 -0.58 26.53
CA PRO A 83 29.15 -0.57 25.11
C PRO A 83 27.94 -0.58 24.17
N VAL A 84 26.78 -1.10 24.60
CA VAL A 84 25.59 -1.21 23.74
C VAL A 84 24.30 -0.88 24.49
N LYS A 85 23.49 0.02 23.92
CA LYS A 85 22.14 0.37 24.40
C LYS A 85 21.09 0.01 23.36
N ILE A 86 20.08 -0.78 23.74
CA ILE A 86 19.05 -1.25 22.80
C ILE A 86 17.65 -0.79 23.24
N TYR A 87 16.95 -0.15 22.32
CA TYR A 87 15.58 0.32 22.50
C TYR A 87 14.66 -0.45 21.56
N HIS A 88 13.68 -1.15 22.13
CA HIS A 88 12.66 -1.88 21.36
C HIS A 88 11.33 -1.14 21.43
N LEU A 89 10.93 -0.53 20.31
CA LEU A 89 9.62 0.08 20.13
C LEU A 89 8.67 -0.99 19.58
N ARG A 90 7.82 -1.57 20.43
CA ARG A 90 6.88 -2.63 20.02
C ARG A 90 5.49 -2.38 20.55
N GLN A 91 4.52 -2.41 19.65
CA GLN A 91 3.11 -2.34 20.01
C GLN A 91 2.56 -3.73 20.36
N ARG A 92 1.74 -3.80 21.41
CA ARG A 92 1.06 -5.03 21.83
C ARG A 92 -0.13 -5.29 20.91
N ASP A 93 -0.24 -6.51 20.41
CA ASP A 93 -1.42 -7.05 19.69
C ASP A 93 -1.84 -6.38 18.38
N THR A 94 -1.12 -5.36 17.90
CA THR A 94 -1.39 -4.74 16.61
C THR A 94 -0.12 -4.49 15.82
N TRP A 95 -0.17 -4.88 14.55
CA TRP A 95 0.84 -4.57 13.52
C TRP A 95 0.51 -3.26 12.79
N ASN A 96 -0.29 -2.41 13.43
CA ASN A 96 -0.74 -1.12 12.93
C ASN A 96 0.28 -0.04 13.30
N ARG A 97 -0.11 1.22 13.14
CA ARG A 97 0.71 2.42 13.40
C ARG A 97 1.36 2.37 14.76
N ILE A 98 2.61 2.81 14.85
CA ILE A 98 3.26 3.04 16.14
C ILE A 98 2.50 4.14 16.87
N LEU A 99 1.84 3.81 17.98
CA LEU A 99 1.05 4.78 18.74
C LEU A 99 1.93 5.60 19.71
N LEU A 100 3.18 5.88 19.35
CA LEU A 100 4.11 6.57 20.25
C LEU A 100 3.65 8.02 20.39
N PRO A 101 3.57 8.60 21.61
CA PRO A 101 3.31 10.03 21.73
C PRO A 101 4.45 10.84 21.12
N PHE A 102 4.13 11.91 20.41
CA PHE A 102 5.13 12.75 19.73
C PHE A 102 6.19 13.29 20.71
N ASP A 103 5.78 13.70 21.90
CA ASP A 103 6.69 14.19 22.94
C ASP A 103 7.70 13.12 23.36
N ALA A 104 7.26 11.86 23.50
CA ALA A 104 8.15 10.74 23.81
C ALA A 104 9.14 10.44 22.67
N PHE A 105 8.68 10.53 21.42
CA PHE A 105 9.55 10.39 20.26
C PHE A 105 10.61 11.50 20.20
N LEU A 106 10.23 12.76 20.47
CA LEU A 106 11.17 13.87 20.51
C LEU A 106 12.20 13.72 21.64
N HIS A 107 11.78 13.25 22.82
CA HIS A 107 12.71 12.95 23.90
C HIS A 107 13.68 11.82 23.54
N LEU A 108 13.19 10.76 22.90
CA LEU A 108 14.05 9.68 22.39
C LEU A 108 15.05 10.22 21.34
N HIS A 109 14.56 11.00 20.37
CA HIS A 109 15.37 11.61 19.32
C HIS A 109 16.47 12.52 19.91
N ALA A 110 16.10 13.39 20.86
CA ALA A 110 17.04 14.26 21.57
C ALA A 110 18.04 13.48 22.43
N HIS A 111 17.60 12.41 23.11
CA HIS A 111 18.45 11.56 23.92
C HIS A 111 19.52 10.84 23.09
N LEU A 112 19.12 10.30 21.94
CA LEU A 112 20.02 9.61 21.01
C LEU A 112 20.89 10.58 20.20
N GLN A 113 20.53 11.88 20.18
CA GLN A 113 21.08 12.88 19.26
C GLN A 113 21.03 12.43 17.78
N ALA A 114 20.02 11.63 17.46
CA ALA A 114 19.84 11.02 16.15
C ALA A 114 19.66 12.09 15.07
N SER A 115 20.05 11.79 13.83
CA SER A 115 19.72 12.68 12.71
C SER A 115 18.25 12.53 12.27
N ASP A 116 17.88 13.27 11.23
CA ASP A 116 16.56 13.16 10.58
C ASP A 116 16.27 11.75 10.04
N SER A 117 17.28 10.86 9.95
CA SER A 117 17.12 9.47 9.52
C SER A 117 16.11 8.69 10.37
N LEU A 118 16.19 8.82 11.70
CA LEU A 118 15.26 8.16 12.63
C LEU A 118 13.82 8.69 12.47
N THR A 119 13.66 9.99 12.23
CA THR A 119 12.37 10.62 11.98
C THR A 119 11.75 10.12 10.68
N ARG A 120 12.54 10.02 9.61
CA ARG A 120 12.09 9.44 8.34
C ARG A 120 11.74 7.96 8.49
N LEU A 121 12.51 7.20 9.27
CA LEU A 121 12.21 5.81 9.56
C LEU A 121 10.88 5.65 10.28
N ALA A 122 10.64 6.45 11.34
CA ALA A 122 9.36 6.47 12.05
C ALA A 122 8.20 6.85 11.12
N GLY A 123 8.45 7.75 10.16
CA GLY A 123 7.56 8.09 9.03
C GLY A 123 6.92 6.89 8.36
N ASN A 124 7.71 5.86 8.09
CA ASN A 124 7.29 4.67 7.37
C ASN A 124 6.27 3.80 8.13
N PHE A 125 6.07 4.07 9.42
CA PHE A 125 5.13 3.35 10.28
C PHE A 125 3.86 4.16 10.58
N GLY A 126 3.71 5.33 9.97
CA GLY A 126 2.50 6.15 10.09
C GLY A 126 1.36 5.71 9.17
N LEU A 127 0.37 6.61 9.02
CA LEU A 127 -0.73 6.52 8.07
C LEU A 127 -0.23 6.41 6.63
N ARG A 128 -0.54 5.29 5.98
CA ARG A 128 -0.36 5.13 4.53
C ARG A 128 -1.57 5.73 3.83
N LEU A 129 -1.42 6.94 3.28
CA LEU A 129 -2.49 7.64 2.56
C LEU A 129 -2.27 7.61 1.05
N GLN A 130 -1.02 7.43 0.62
CA GLN A 130 -0.63 7.41 -0.78
C GLN A 130 0.05 6.10 -1.16
N ALA A 131 0.01 5.75 -2.45
CA ALA A 131 0.68 4.56 -2.98
C ALA A 131 2.21 4.61 -2.81
N SER A 132 2.80 5.81 -2.74
CA SER A 132 4.21 6.02 -2.41
C SER A 132 4.56 5.54 -1.01
N ASP A 133 3.65 5.71 -0.05
CA ASP A 133 3.82 5.32 1.35
C ASP A 133 3.76 3.80 1.51
N GLU A 134 3.03 3.12 0.61
CA GLU A 134 2.88 1.67 0.64
C GLU A 134 4.13 0.92 0.18
N MET A 135 5.08 1.57 -0.49
CA MET A 135 6.21 0.92 -1.18
C MET A 135 7.58 1.49 -0.78
N HIS A 136 7.64 2.32 0.26
CA HIS A 136 8.88 2.90 0.74
C HIS A 136 9.65 1.90 1.64
N ILE A 137 10.74 1.38 1.11
CA ILE A 137 11.84 0.76 1.85
C ILE A 137 13.06 1.60 1.51
N SER A 138 13.79 2.03 2.54
CA SER A 138 15.00 2.81 2.35
C SER A 138 16.10 2.32 3.27
N PHE A 139 17.32 2.40 2.75
CA PHE A 139 18.54 2.35 3.52
C PHE A 139 19.15 3.75 3.49
N THR A 140 19.52 4.26 4.65
CA THR A 140 20.22 5.52 4.79
C THR A 140 21.38 5.31 5.74
N SER A 141 22.56 5.69 5.29
CA SER A 141 23.74 5.80 6.14
C SER A 141 24.19 7.24 6.18
N ARG A 142 24.59 7.72 7.35
CA ARG A 142 25.09 9.08 7.52
C ARG A 142 26.26 9.09 8.48
N GLU A 143 27.32 9.77 8.06
CA GLU A 143 28.46 10.07 8.90
C GLU A 143 28.32 11.48 9.47
N ARG A 144 28.59 11.61 10.76
CA ARG A 144 28.55 12.89 11.47
C ARG A 144 29.77 13.03 12.36
N ILE A 145 30.26 14.27 12.45
CA ILE A 145 31.27 14.65 13.43
C ILE A 145 30.52 15.30 14.60
N ARG A 146 30.55 14.67 15.76
CA ARG A 146 29.96 15.16 17.00
C ARG A 146 31.03 15.92 17.76
N ARG A 147 30.71 17.12 18.25
CA ARG A 147 31.56 17.81 19.23
C ARG A 147 31.10 17.38 20.61
N CYS A 148 31.98 16.71 21.35
CA CYS A 148 31.74 16.41 22.74
C CYS A 148 31.84 17.71 23.54
N ILE A 149 30.69 18.27 23.95
CA ILE A 149 30.67 19.34 24.94
C ILE A 149 30.68 18.62 26.29
N ASN A 150 31.85 18.50 26.91
CA ASN A 150 31.94 17.97 28.27
C ASN A 150 31.18 18.92 29.21
N PRO A 151 30.07 18.50 29.85
CA PRO A 151 29.26 19.38 30.68
C PRO A 151 29.86 19.63 32.07
N VAL A 152 31.04 19.08 32.35
CA VAL A 152 31.72 19.17 33.65
C VAL A 152 33.14 19.71 33.46
N SER A 153 33.24 21.00 33.16
CA SER A 153 34.46 21.76 33.42
C SER A 153 34.07 22.99 34.22
N THR A 154 33.93 22.79 35.53
CA THR A 154 33.77 23.86 36.50
C THR A 154 34.96 24.80 36.43
N ALA A 155 34.73 25.97 35.84
CA ALA A 155 35.14 27.28 36.32
C ALA A 155 36.52 27.42 37.01
N THR A 156 37.59 26.92 36.41
CA THR A 156 38.92 27.52 36.61
C THR A 156 39.65 27.55 35.26
N ALA A 157 39.74 28.76 34.72
CA ALA A 157 40.45 29.08 33.50
C ALA A 157 41.89 28.56 33.54
N THR A 158 42.35 27.89 32.49
CA THR A 158 43.37 28.40 31.55
C THR A 158 43.38 27.46 30.33
N GLU A 159 43.19 28.04 29.14
CA GLU A 159 43.20 27.45 27.79
C GLU A 159 42.01 26.54 27.37
N PRO A 160 41.36 26.85 26.21
CA PRO A 160 40.36 25.98 25.61
C PRO A 160 41.05 24.74 25.03
N ARG A 161 41.04 23.63 25.77
CA ARG A 161 41.35 22.31 25.19
C ARG A 161 40.45 22.08 23.97
N ASP A 162 41.07 21.76 22.83
CA ASP A 162 40.41 21.43 21.58
C ASP A 162 39.24 20.48 21.85
N SER A 163 38.02 20.90 21.46
CA SER A 163 36.84 20.04 21.56
C SER A 163 37.10 18.75 20.81
N GLU A 164 37.16 17.63 21.53
CA GLU A 164 37.35 16.31 20.94
C GLU A 164 36.17 16.04 20.00
N LYS A 165 36.51 15.81 18.73
CA LYS A 165 35.56 15.59 17.65
C LYS A 165 35.40 14.09 17.50
N THR A 166 34.29 13.54 17.96
CA THR A 166 34.02 12.12 17.75
C THR A 166 33.29 11.85 16.45
N ARG A 167 33.62 10.75 15.79
CA ARG A 167 32.93 10.32 14.57
C ARG A 167 31.79 9.39 14.91
N VAL A 168 30.61 9.67 14.38
CA VAL A 168 29.41 8.87 14.58
C VAL A 168 28.89 8.41 13.23
N THR A 169 28.79 7.10 13.06
CA THR A 169 28.16 6.48 11.90
C THR A 169 26.74 6.04 12.27
N GLU A 170 25.76 6.60 11.57
CA GLU A 170 24.35 6.26 11.72
C GLU A 170 23.90 5.37 10.55
N ILE A 171 23.39 4.17 10.85
CA ILE A 171 22.79 3.23 9.90
C ILE A 171 21.30 3.15 10.19
N CYS A 172 20.48 3.34 9.16
CA CYS A 172 19.03 3.36 9.33
C CYS A 172 18.34 2.70 8.13
N TYR A 173 17.52 1.70 8.40
CA TYR A 173 16.78 1.01 7.35
C TYR A 173 15.44 0.45 7.83
N ASN A 174 14.55 0.17 6.88
CA ASN A 174 13.40 -0.71 7.10
C ASN A 174 13.57 -2.00 6.29
N ILE A 175 12.97 -3.09 6.78
CA ILE A 175 12.86 -4.35 6.05
C ILE A 175 11.42 -4.82 6.12
N ARG A 176 10.91 -5.31 5.00
CA ARG A 176 9.57 -5.88 4.92
C ARG A 176 9.65 -7.38 4.70
N TYR A 177 8.73 -8.10 5.31
CA TYR A 177 8.69 -9.56 5.27
C TYR A 177 7.25 -10.03 5.39
N PHE A 178 6.99 -11.28 5.02
CA PHE A 178 5.69 -11.91 5.21
C PHE A 178 5.77 -12.85 6.41
N ALA A 179 4.74 -12.84 7.25
CA ALA A 179 4.66 -13.75 8.38
C ALA A 179 3.22 -14.22 8.59
N ARG A 180 3.07 -15.42 9.13
CA ARG A 180 1.76 -15.98 9.48
C ARG A 180 1.18 -15.25 10.68
N HIS A 181 -0.08 -14.82 10.60
CA HIS A 181 -0.73 -14.13 11.73
C HIS A 181 -1.54 -15.07 12.63
N GLY A 182 -1.74 -16.34 12.25
CA GLY A 182 -2.37 -17.35 13.11
C GLY A 182 -3.81 -17.06 13.54
N ARG A 183 -4.52 -16.17 12.82
CA ARG A 183 -5.89 -15.78 13.20
C ARG A 183 -6.87 -16.82 12.65
N PRO A 184 -7.66 -17.51 13.50
CA PRO A 184 -8.65 -18.46 13.03
C PRO A 184 -9.73 -17.74 12.20
N GLY A 185 -10.21 -18.38 11.14
CA GLY A 185 -11.33 -17.89 10.31
C GLY A 185 -10.99 -16.83 9.25
N VAL A 186 -9.74 -16.36 9.15
CA VAL A 186 -9.33 -15.43 8.08
C VAL A 186 -8.77 -16.22 6.89
N ARG A 187 -9.28 -15.94 5.68
CA ARG A 187 -8.91 -16.67 4.45
C ARG A 187 -7.45 -16.44 4.01
N SER A 188 -6.86 -15.29 4.31
CA SER A 188 -5.42 -15.06 4.15
C SER A 188 -4.75 -15.54 5.42
N THR A 189 -3.75 -16.42 5.35
CA THR A 189 -2.94 -16.85 6.51
C THR A 189 -1.71 -15.98 6.71
N TRP A 190 -1.32 -15.26 5.66
CA TRP A 190 -0.11 -14.44 5.58
C TRP A 190 -0.46 -12.96 5.66
N SER A 191 0.33 -12.24 6.45
CA SER A 191 0.32 -10.79 6.57
C SER A 191 1.70 -10.24 6.20
N GLU A 192 1.72 -9.17 5.42
CA GLU A 192 2.90 -8.35 5.27
C GLU A 192 3.20 -7.62 6.59
N ARG A 193 4.48 -7.54 6.93
CA ARG A 193 4.99 -6.83 8.10
C ARG A 193 6.23 -6.03 7.73
N GLN A 194 6.61 -5.13 8.62
CA GLN A 194 7.81 -4.31 8.47
C GLN A 194 8.53 -4.18 9.80
N ALA A 195 9.86 -4.14 9.77
CA ALA A 195 10.72 -3.89 10.91
C ALA A 195 11.64 -2.72 10.57
N GLY A 196 11.86 -1.83 11.52
CA GLY A 196 12.74 -0.67 11.38
C GLY A 196 13.93 -0.82 12.28
N VAL A 197 15.12 -0.48 11.79
CA VAL A 197 16.36 -0.50 12.56
C VAL A 197 17.06 0.83 12.37
N PHE A 198 17.39 1.46 13.48
CA PHE A 198 18.31 2.58 13.55
C PHE A 198 19.46 2.17 14.46
N HIS A 199 20.68 2.41 14.01
CA HIS A 199 21.90 2.12 14.73
C HIS A 199 22.80 3.34 14.63
N SER A 200 23.31 3.78 15.77
CA SER A 200 24.31 4.83 15.87
C SER A 200 25.53 4.22 16.54
N LEU A 201 26.66 4.23 15.85
CA LEU A 201 27.95 3.77 16.33
C LEU A 201 28.87 4.98 16.49
N ASP A 202 29.33 5.21 17.71
CA ASP A 202 30.45 6.12 17.96
C ASP A 202 31.75 5.36 17.65
N GLU A 203 32.48 5.80 16.62
CA GLU A 203 33.67 5.12 16.08
C GLU A 203 34.86 5.17 17.05
N ASP A 204 34.92 6.20 17.90
CA ASP A 204 36.05 6.41 18.81
C ASP A 204 35.84 5.66 20.12
N THR A 205 34.61 5.65 20.63
CA THR A 205 34.27 4.98 21.90
C THR A 205 33.74 3.55 21.72
N MET A 206 33.46 3.15 20.47
CA MET A 206 32.79 1.88 20.11
C MET A 206 31.46 1.68 20.87
N ILE A 207 30.78 2.77 21.21
CA ILE A 207 29.47 2.72 21.86
C ILE A 207 28.39 2.68 20.79
N SER A 208 27.57 1.63 20.83
CA SER A 208 26.42 1.47 19.94
C SER A 208 25.10 1.78 20.62
N GLN A 209 24.26 2.54 19.93
CA GLN A 209 22.87 2.80 20.30
C GLN A 209 21.98 2.26 19.19
N VAL A 210 21.14 1.28 19.53
CA VAL A 210 20.27 0.60 18.57
C VAL A 210 18.82 0.86 18.95
N VAL A 211 18.03 1.33 18.00
CA VAL A 211 16.58 1.42 18.10
C VAL A 211 15.97 0.49 17.09
N THR A 212 15.12 -0.41 17.56
CA THR A 212 14.36 -1.32 16.70
C THR A 212 12.88 -1.02 16.82
N ILE A 213 12.18 -1.09 15.70
CA ILE A 213 10.77 -0.76 15.56
C ILE A 213 10.05 -1.99 15.04
N GLN A 214 9.07 -2.49 15.79
CA GLN A 214 8.24 -3.66 15.44
C GLN A 214 9.05 -4.93 15.07
N LEU A 215 10.21 -5.12 15.67
CA LEU A 215 11.04 -6.31 15.46
C LEU A 215 10.36 -7.56 16.06
N PRO A 216 10.25 -8.68 15.32
CA PRO A 216 9.70 -9.93 15.84
C PRO A 216 10.52 -10.54 16.98
N GLU A 217 9.90 -11.45 17.74
CA GLU A 217 10.51 -12.07 18.92
C GLU A 217 11.77 -12.86 18.61
N ARG A 218 11.79 -13.62 17.52
CA ARG A 218 12.96 -14.41 17.12
C ARG A 218 14.22 -13.56 16.90
N PRO A 219 14.24 -12.60 15.95
CA PRO A 219 15.38 -11.70 15.78
C PRO A 219 15.63 -10.84 17.01
N LYS A 220 14.59 -10.41 17.74
CA LYS A 220 14.78 -9.68 19.00
C LYS A 220 15.60 -10.50 20.01
N ASN A 221 15.19 -11.73 20.28
CA ASN A 221 15.86 -12.59 21.24
C ASN A 221 17.29 -12.93 20.78
N ALA A 222 17.49 -13.18 19.47
CA ALA A 222 18.82 -13.41 18.91
C ALA A 222 19.75 -12.21 19.08
N VAL A 223 19.23 -10.99 18.90
CA VAL A 223 19.99 -9.74 19.14
C VAL A 223 20.28 -9.57 20.63
N GLU A 224 19.28 -9.77 21.50
CA GLU A 224 19.48 -9.69 22.96
C GLU A 224 20.48 -10.73 23.47
N GLU A 225 20.48 -11.94 22.91
CA GLU A 225 21.43 -13.01 23.23
C GLU A 225 22.84 -12.66 22.77
N MET A 226 23.00 -12.14 21.54
CA MET A 226 24.29 -11.72 20.98
C MET A 226 24.98 -10.65 21.84
N PHE A 227 24.21 -9.71 22.38
CA PHE A 227 24.74 -8.68 23.29
C PHE A 227 24.79 -9.12 24.76
N GLY A 228 24.04 -10.17 25.13
CA GLY A 228 23.97 -10.69 26.49
C GLY A 228 25.00 -11.77 26.81
N SER A 229 25.47 -12.53 25.81
CA SER A 229 26.35 -13.69 25.98
C SER A 229 27.83 -13.33 26.22
N VAL A 230 28.22 -12.08 25.97
CA VAL A 230 29.64 -11.66 26.04
C VAL A 230 29.79 -10.40 26.87
N LEU A 231 29.87 -10.59 28.18
CA LEU A 231 30.66 -9.72 29.06
C LEU A 231 31.72 -10.61 29.73
N ASP A 232 32.51 -11.32 28.93
CA ASP A 232 33.75 -11.87 29.47
C ASP A 232 34.64 -10.66 29.82
N PRO A 233 35.01 -10.47 31.10
CA PRO A 233 35.59 -9.22 31.57
C PRO A 233 37.00 -8.94 31.03
N ASP A 234 37.61 -9.92 30.37
CA ASP A 234 39.00 -9.95 29.90
C ASP A 234 39.14 -9.58 28.40
N GLU A 235 38.04 -9.41 27.66
CA GLU A 235 38.09 -8.85 26.31
C GLU A 235 38.16 -7.33 26.38
N GLU A 236 39.37 -6.79 26.25
CA GLU A 236 39.66 -5.36 26.40
C GLU A 236 39.07 -4.49 25.29
N ASP A 237 38.60 -5.06 24.17
CA ASP A 237 38.11 -4.30 23.00
C ASP A 237 36.79 -4.91 22.44
N PRO A 238 35.68 -4.14 22.37
CA PRO A 238 34.48 -4.58 21.67
C PRO A 238 34.77 -4.64 20.15
N SER A 239 34.74 -5.85 19.57
CA SER A 239 35.02 -6.02 18.14
C SER A 239 34.00 -5.30 17.26
N LEU A 240 34.47 -4.71 16.16
CA LEU A 240 33.61 -4.06 15.16
C LEU A 240 32.61 -5.07 14.59
N GLU A 241 33.05 -6.32 14.45
CA GLU A 241 32.22 -7.45 14.06
C GLU A 241 30.92 -7.51 14.87
N ARG A 242 30.96 -7.44 16.21
CA ARG A 242 29.75 -7.56 17.04
C ARG A 242 28.73 -6.47 16.79
N HIS A 243 29.21 -5.24 16.65
CA HIS A 243 28.37 -4.09 16.36
C HIS A 243 27.69 -4.18 15.00
N LEU A 244 28.24 -4.97 14.07
CA LEU A 244 27.70 -5.15 12.73
C LEU A 244 26.93 -6.48 12.57
N ALA A 245 27.30 -7.53 13.30
CA ALA A 245 26.77 -8.88 13.20
C ALA A 245 25.26 -8.95 13.47
N PHE A 246 24.75 -8.11 14.36
CA PHE A 246 23.32 -8.11 14.70
C PHE A 246 22.45 -7.73 13.50
N HIS A 247 22.95 -6.91 12.55
CA HIS A 247 22.23 -6.56 11.33
C HIS A 247 22.05 -7.77 10.42
N VAL A 248 23.13 -8.55 10.22
CA VAL A 248 23.10 -9.80 9.44
C VAL A 248 22.15 -10.79 10.11
N SER A 249 22.20 -10.92 11.44
CA SER A 249 21.25 -11.75 12.19
C SER A 249 19.80 -11.34 11.93
N ILE A 250 19.49 -10.04 11.91
CA ILE A 250 18.16 -9.54 11.56
C ILE A 250 17.79 -9.92 10.12
N PHE A 251 18.69 -9.78 9.15
CA PHE A 251 18.43 -10.12 7.74
C PHE A 251 18.05 -11.60 7.59
N MET A 252 18.86 -12.50 8.15
CA MET A 252 18.65 -13.95 8.06
C MET A 252 17.35 -14.38 8.76
N HIS A 253 17.06 -13.84 9.95
CA HIS A 253 15.82 -14.19 10.66
C HIS A 253 14.56 -13.68 9.96
N LEU A 254 14.63 -12.53 9.28
CA LEU A 254 13.51 -11.99 8.51
C LEU A 254 13.38 -12.64 7.12
N SER A 255 14.40 -13.36 6.63
CA SER A 255 14.36 -14.08 5.35
C SER A 255 13.54 -15.38 5.43
N TRP A 256 13.54 -16.02 6.59
CA TRP A 256 13.04 -17.38 6.82
C TRP A 256 11.65 -17.69 6.23
N ASP A 257 10.72 -16.74 6.34
CA ASP A 257 9.32 -16.95 5.99
C ASP A 257 9.00 -16.72 4.49
N TRP A 258 9.97 -16.30 3.68
CA TRP A 258 9.76 -16.08 2.24
C TRP A 258 9.44 -17.35 1.47
N ARG A 259 10.24 -18.41 1.65
CA ARG A 259 10.01 -19.66 0.94
C ARG A 259 8.61 -20.25 1.22
N PRO A 260 8.15 -20.41 2.47
CA PRO A 260 6.80 -20.90 2.73
C PRO A 260 5.70 -19.95 2.21
N TYR A 261 5.94 -18.64 2.16
CA TYR A 261 5.02 -17.68 1.58
C TYR A 261 4.91 -17.84 0.05
N LEU A 262 6.02 -18.01 -0.66
CA LEU A 262 6.04 -18.25 -2.10
C LEU A 262 5.37 -19.58 -2.46
N CYS A 263 5.61 -20.65 -1.70
CA CYS A 263 4.89 -21.92 -1.87
C CYS A 263 3.36 -21.75 -1.68
N PHE A 264 2.94 -20.88 -0.76
CA PHE A 264 1.53 -20.55 -0.61
C PHE A 264 0.95 -19.81 -1.84
N LEU A 265 1.69 -18.86 -2.42
CA LEU A 265 1.26 -18.19 -3.65
C LEU A 265 1.21 -19.14 -4.84
N GLU A 266 2.19 -20.05 -4.94
CA GLU A 266 2.20 -21.10 -5.96
C GLU A 266 0.99 -22.03 -5.83
N ALA A 267 0.65 -22.48 -4.63
CA ALA A 267 -0.53 -23.30 -4.40
C ALA A 267 -1.83 -22.60 -4.83
N LEU A 268 -1.94 -21.29 -4.58
CA LEU A 268 -3.08 -20.49 -5.06
C LEU A 268 -3.13 -20.39 -6.60
N LEU A 269 -1.96 -20.30 -7.25
CA LEU A 269 -1.88 -20.30 -8.72
C LEU A 269 -2.30 -21.66 -9.27
N ALA A 270 -1.78 -22.74 -8.70
CA ALA A 270 -2.09 -24.11 -9.13
C ALA A 270 -3.59 -24.42 -9.05
N GLU A 271 -4.29 -23.97 -8.00
CA GLU A 271 -5.76 -24.10 -7.89
C GLU A 271 -6.48 -23.43 -9.08
N LEU A 272 -6.03 -22.23 -9.48
CA LEU A 272 -6.60 -21.48 -10.60
C LEU A 272 -6.23 -22.10 -11.95
N GLU A 273 -5.00 -22.59 -12.11
CA GLU A 273 -4.52 -23.29 -13.32
C GLU A 273 -5.33 -24.56 -13.57
N ILE A 274 -5.52 -25.40 -12.55
CA ILE A 274 -6.34 -26.63 -12.65
C ILE A 274 -7.77 -26.28 -13.08
N THR A 275 -8.35 -25.22 -12.49
CA THR A 275 -9.70 -24.76 -12.85
C THR A 275 -9.76 -24.26 -14.30
N ALA A 276 -8.71 -23.60 -14.79
CA ALA A 276 -8.64 -23.08 -16.15
C ALA A 276 -8.44 -24.20 -17.18
N LEU A 277 -7.54 -25.15 -16.92
CA LEU A 277 -7.22 -26.25 -17.85
C LEU A 277 -8.35 -27.28 -17.95
N ASN A 278 -9.06 -27.56 -16.85
CA ASN A 278 -10.16 -28.52 -16.83
C ASN A 278 -11.52 -27.93 -17.25
N SER A 279 -11.56 -26.64 -17.56
CA SER A 279 -12.75 -25.99 -18.08
C SER A 279 -12.99 -26.40 -19.52
N ARG A 280 -13.92 -27.35 -19.73
CA ARG A 280 -14.33 -27.79 -21.08
C ARG A 280 -14.92 -26.63 -21.90
N VAL A 281 -14.59 -26.62 -23.19
CA VAL A 281 -15.03 -25.67 -24.20
C VAL A 281 -15.60 -26.48 -25.37
N GLY A 282 -16.85 -26.23 -25.74
CA GLY A 282 -17.59 -27.04 -26.70
C GLY A 282 -18.27 -28.26 -26.07
N GLU A 283 -19.51 -28.49 -26.48
CA GLU A 283 -20.42 -29.59 -26.11
C GLU A 283 -21.04 -29.55 -24.70
N GLY A 284 -22.21 -28.90 -24.63
CA GLY A 284 -23.48 -29.53 -24.21
C GLY A 284 -23.63 -30.16 -22.82
N ASN A 285 -22.63 -30.15 -21.94
CA ASN A 285 -22.73 -30.77 -20.62
C ASN A 285 -22.55 -29.76 -19.49
N GLN A 286 -23.57 -29.73 -18.63
CA GLN A 286 -23.53 -29.10 -17.33
C GLN A 286 -22.53 -29.85 -16.44
N GLU A 287 -21.71 -29.07 -15.73
CA GLU A 287 -20.93 -29.46 -14.55
C GLU A 287 -19.63 -30.24 -14.77
N THR A 288 -18.51 -29.53 -14.62
CA THR A 288 -17.53 -29.90 -13.56
C THR A 288 -16.66 -28.72 -13.12
N TYR A 289 -16.32 -27.77 -14.02
CA TYR A 289 -15.59 -26.55 -13.66
C TYR A 289 -16.11 -25.32 -14.43
N SER A 290 -16.90 -24.46 -13.76
CA SER A 290 -17.36 -23.19 -14.33
C SER A 290 -16.28 -22.10 -14.15
N LEU A 291 -15.51 -21.83 -15.21
CA LEU A 291 -14.76 -20.58 -15.30
C LEU A 291 -15.72 -19.39 -15.22
N THR A 292 -15.50 -18.53 -14.22
CA THR A 292 -16.29 -17.31 -13.99
C THR A 292 -15.36 -16.09 -13.90
N PHE A 293 -15.92 -14.89 -14.03
CA PHE A 293 -15.18 -13.64 -13.82
C PHE A 293 -14.51 -13.56 -12.44
N ARG A 294 -15.03 -14.27 -11.44
CA ARG A 294 -14.41 -14.39 -10.11
C ARG A 294 -13.01 -15.01 -10.17
N ASN A 295 -12.76 -15.92 -11.12
CA ASN A 295 -11.43 -16.53 -11.29
C ASN A 295 -10.44 -15.53 -11.86
N ALA A 296 -10.86 -14.71 -12.84
CA ALA A 296 -10.05 -13.59 -13.34
C ALA A 296 -9.73 -12.58 -12.21
N GLN A 297 -10.71 -12.23 -11.38
CA GLN A 297 -10.49 -11.37 -10.21
C GLN A 297 -9.53 -11.97 -9.18
N ARG A 298 -9.58 -13.29 -8.94
CA ARG A 298 -8.64 -13.99 -8.05
C ARG A 298 -7.23 -13.98 -8.62
N LEU A 299 -7.10 -14.17 -9.93
CA LEU A 299 -5.82 -14.14 -10.64
C LEU A 299 -5.20 -12.74 -10.58
N GLU A 300 -5.99 -11.69 -10.82
CA GLU A 300 -5.52 -10.30 -10.69
C GLU A 300 -5.08 -9.96 -9.26
N LYS A 301 -5.82 -10.46 -8.24
CA LYS A 301 -5.37 -10.33 -6.83
C LYS A 301 -4.06 -11.06 -6.58
N LEU A 302 -3.85 -12.23 -7.17
CA LEU A 302 -2.61 -12.99 -7.05
C LEU A 302 -1.45 -12.29 -7.77
N ARG A 303 -1.69 -11.73 -8.97
CA ARG A 303 -0.75 -10.91 -9.71
C ARG A 303 -0.21 -9.77 -8.85
N ARG A 304 -1.11 -8.98 -8.23
CA ARG A 304 -0.72 -7.90 -7.32
C ARG A 304 0.12 -8.38 -6.14
N LYS A 305 -0.21 -9.54 -5.55
CA LYS A 305 0.59 -10.13 -4.47
C LYS A 305 2.00 -10.52 -4.92
N LEU A 306 2.13 -11.14 -6.10
CA LEU A 306 3.43 -11.49 -6.68
C LEU A 306 4.24 -10.25 -7.04
N SER A 307 3.64 -9.23 -7.66
CA SER A 307 4.32 -7.97 -7.97
C SER A 307 4.83 -7.28 -6.70
N LYS A 308 4.03 -7.29 -5.65
CA LYS A 308 4.43 -6.75 -4.34
C LYS A 308 5.55 -7.56 -3.69
N ALA A 309 5.49 -8.89 -3.75
CA ALA A 309 6.55 -9.76 -3.25
C ALA A 309 7.88 -9.49 -3.98
N ARG A 310 7.86 -9.46 -5.32
CA ARG A 310 9.03 -9.14 -6.16
C ARG A 310 9.65 -7.79 -5.78
N HIS A 311 8.82 -6.77 -5.60
CA HIS A 311 9.28 -5.44 -5.23
C HIS A 311 9.96 -5.42 -3.86
N ILE A 312 9.35 -6.03 -2.84
CA ILE A 312 9.91 -6.11 -1.50
C ILE A 312 11.23 -6.87 -1.50
N LEU A 313 11.32 -8.02 -2.19
CA LEU A 313 12.56 -8.78 -2.32
C LEU A 313 13.67 -7.92 -2.92
N SER A 314 13.39 -7.22 -4.03
CA SER A 314 14.36 -6.31 -4.64
C SER A 314 14.83 -5.21 -3.70
N GLN A 315 13.92 -4.61 -2.92
CA GLN A 315 14.27 -3.56 -1.99
C GLN A 315 15.06 -4.07 -0.78
N ASN A 316 14.75 -5.25 -0.27
CA ASN A 316 15.52 -5.88 0.80
C ASN A 316 16.95 -6.21 0.34
N THR A 317 17.15 -6.59 -0.93
CA THR A 317 18.48 -6.76 -1.54
C THR A 317 19.24 -5.42 -1.56
N GLU A 318 18.59 -4.30 -1.89
CA GLU A 318 19.22 -2.97 -1.83
C GLU A 318 19.61 -2.57 -0.39
N VAL A 319 18.79 -2.92 0.60
CA VAL A 319 19.11 -2.67 2.02
C VAL A 319 20.36 -3.44 2.46
N ALA A 320 20.45 -4.72 2.12
CA ALA A 320 21.64 -5.52 2.42
C ALA A 320 22.89 -4.99 1.70
N ARG A 321 22.75 -4.61 0.42
CA ARG A 321 23.85 -4.00 -0.35
C ARG A 321 24.32 -2.68 0.29
N GLY A 322 23.40 -1.82 0.69
CA GLY A 322 23.73 -0.58 1.39
C GLY A 322 24.46 -0.84 2.71
N TRP A 323 24.05 -1.86 3.46
CA TRP A 323 24.73 -2.29 4.68
C TRP A 323 26.15 -2.80 4.39
N VAL A 324 26.35 -3.63 3.36
CA VAL A 324 27.68 -4.12 2.96
C VAL A 324 28.62 -2.97 2.66
N GLN A 325 28.18 -1.97 1.90
CA GLN A 325 28.99 -0.78 1.57
C GLN A 325 29.44 -0.02 2.82
N VAL A 326 28.57 0.11 3.82
CA VAL A 326 28.91 0.77 5.08
C VAL A 326 29.85 -0.08 5.93
N ALA A 327 29.60 -1.39 6.00
CA ALA A 327 30.43 -2.32 6.74
C ALA A 327 31.87 -2.34 6.19
N GLU A 328 32.03 -2.40 4.87
CA GLU A 328 33.33 -2.32 4.18
C GLU A 328 34.01 -0.96 4.40
N ALA A 329 33.26 0.14 4.34
CA ALA A 329 33.80 1.47 4.61
C ALA A 329 34.32 1.61 6.04
N LEU A 330 33.58 1.10 7.03
CA LEU A 330 34.00 1.08 8.44
C LEU A 330 35.23 0.18 8.62
N ALA A 331 35.22 -1.02 8.03
CA ALA A 331 36.34 -1.95 8.11
C ALA A 331 37.62 -1.35 7.52
N PHE A 332 37.51 -0.67 6.38
CA PHE A 332 38.62 0.03 5.74
C PHE A 332 39.16 1.17 6.62
N ARG A 333 38.28 1.98 7.23
CA ARG A 333 38.69 3.09 8.10
C ARG A 333 39.46 2.64 9.34
N HIS A 334 39.02 1.55 9.96
CA HIS A 334 39.63 1.05 11.19
C HIS A 334 40.73 0.00 10.95
N GLY A 335 41.03 -0.36 9.69
CA GLY A 335 41.97 -1.43 9.37
C GLY A 335 41.51 -2.81 9.84
N ARG A 336 40.21 -3.00 10.07
CA ARG A 336 39.58 -4.23 10.60
C ARG A 336 38.87 -5.03 9.51
N GLY A 337 39.49 -5.14 8.34
CA GLY A 337 38.95 -5.86 7.18
C GLY A 337 38.64 -7.34 7.46
N GLU A 338 39.51 -8.00 8.23
CA GLU A 338 39.37 -9.43 8.56
C GLU A 338 38.15 -9.72 9.45
N GLU A 339 37.83 -8.82 10.38
CA GLU A 339 36.66 -8.94 11.28
C GLU A 339 35.32 -8.90 10.50
N VAL A 340 35.26 -8.07 9.45
CA VAL A 340 34.00 -7.80 8.73
C VAL A 340 33.78 -8.75 7.55
N GLY A 341 34.84 -9.40 7.05
CA GLY A 341 34.79 -10.32 5.91
C GLY A 341 33.71 -11.42 6.03
N PRO A 342 33.65 -12.19 7.14
CA PRO A 342 32.61 -13.21 7.34
C PRO A 342 31.19 -12.65 7.34
N LEU A 343 31.00 -11.44 7.87
CA LEU A 343 29.70 -10.77 7.91
C LEU A 343 29.25 -10.32 6.51
N VAL A 344 30.18 -9.79 5.71
CA VAL A 344 29.92 -9.42 4.31
C VAL A 344 29.58 -10.67 3.50
N ALA A 345 30.30 -11.77 3.70
CA ALA A 345 29.98 -13.05 3.06
C ALA A 345 28.55 -13.52 3.42
N SER A 346 28.19 -13.43 4.70
CA SER A 346 26.84 -13.79 5.18
C SER A 346 25.73 -12.88 4.61
N ALA A 347 26.00 -11.58 4.48
CA ALA A 347 25.05 -10.66 3.84
C ALA A 347 24.91 -10.92 2.32
N ASN A 348 25.99 -11.32 1.66
CA ASN A 348 25.95 -11.73 0.26
C ASN A 348 25.17 -13.04 0.07
N GLU A 349 25.27 -14.00 1.01
CA GLU A 349 24.44 -15.21 1.01
C GLU A 349 22.95 -14.86 1.14
N TYR A 350 22.59 -13.95 2.07
CA TYR A 350 21.23 -13.42 2.19
C TYR A 350 20.75 -12.79 0.88
N MET A 351 21.57 -11.96 0.23
CA MET A 351 21.22 -11.35 -1.06
C MET A 351 20.97 -12.41 -2.15
N ALA A 352 21.82 -13.44 -2.22
CA ALA A 352 21.66 -14.55 -3.15
C ALA A 352 20.37 -15.35 -2.89
N GLU A 353 20.01 -15.57 -1.61
CA GLU A 353 18.74 -16.19 -1.22
C GLU A 353 17.54 -15.35 -1.71
N LEU A 354 17.56 -14.03 -1.49
CA LEU A 354 16.50 -13.13 -1.96
C LEU A 354 16.39 -13.11 -3.49
N ASP A 355 17.51 -13.14 -4.21
CA ASP A 355 17.52 -13.18 -5.68
C ASP A 355 16.95 -14.51 -6.19
N SER A 356 17.21 -15.63 -5.51
CA SER A 356 16.56 -16.92 -5.79
C SER A 356 15.04 -16.83 -5.61
N HIS A 357 14.57 -16.24 -4.51
CA HIS A 357 13.14 -16.00 -4.27
C HIS A 357 12.50 -15.08 -5.31
N ARG A 358 13.25 -14.09 -5.80
CA ARG A 358 12.82 -13.20 -6.88
C ARG A 358 12.66 -13.96 -8.18
N ALA A 359 13.61 -14.81 -8.55
CA ALA A 359 13.51 -15.65 -9.75
C ALA A 359 12.29 -16.58 -9.70
N VAL A 360 11.97 -17.16 -8.53
CA VAL A 360 10.73 -17.94 -8.34
C VAL A 360 9.49 -17.08 -8.53
N THR A 361 9.49 -15.86 -7.98
CA THR A 361 8.36 -14.93 -8.14
C THR A 361 8.14 -14.56 -9.61
N ASP A 362 9.20 -14.40 -10.38
CA ASP A 362 9.16 -14.08 -11.81
C ASP A 362 8.58 -15.24 -12.61
N LEU A 363 9.03 -16.48 -12.33
CA LEU A 363 8.45 -17.68 -12.92
C LEU A 363 6.94 -17.81 -12.64
N LEU A 364 6.51 -17.50 -11.41
CA LEU A 364 5.09 -17.53 -11.04
C LEU A 364 4.29 -16.43 -11.77
N GLN A 365 4.87 -15.26 -12.02
CA GLN A 365 4.23 -14.20 -12.82
C GLN A 365 4.07 -14.59 -14.29
N ASP A 366 5.06 -15.26 -14.86
CA ASP A 366 4.99 -15.75 -16.24
C ASP A 366 3.92 -16.83 -16.39
N ARG A 367 3.89 -17.80 -15.48
CA ARG A 367 2.83 -18.82 -15.40
C ARG A 367 1.44 -18.19 -15.26
N LEU A 368 1.30 -17.26 -14.32
CA LEU A 368 0.05 -16.52 -14.10
C LEU A 368 -0.43 -15.79 -15.36
N SER A 369 0.49 -15.17 -16.11
CA SER A 369 0.16 -14.48 -17.36
C SER A 369 -0.34 -15.46 -18.44
N GLY A 370 0.18 -16.68 -18.46
CA GLY A 370 -0.32 -17.77 -19.30
C GLY A 370 -1.74 -18.19 -18.92
N THR A 371 -1.99 -18.42 -17.62
CA THR A 371 -3.33 -18.75 -17.10
C THR A 371 -4.34 -17.64 -17.37
N GLU A 372 -3.92 -16.38 -17.25
CA GLU A 372 -4.75 -15.20 -17.48
C GLU A 372 -5.28 -15.20 -18.92
N LYS A 373 -4.36 -15.38 -19.89
CA LYS A 373 -4.72 -15.48 -21.31
C LYS A 373 -5.69 -16.62 -21.56
N LEU A 374 -5.42 -17.81 -21.01
CA LEU A 374 -6.30 -18.97 -21.17
C LEU A 374 -7.72 -18.68 -20.66
N ILE A 375 -7.84 -18.14 -19.45
CA ILE A 375 -9.14 -17.80 -18.87
C ILE A 375 -9.88 -16.77 -19.73
N TYR A 376 -9.22 -15.71 -20.19
CA TYR A 376 -9.86 -14.72 -21.06
C TYR A 376 -10.31 -15.31 -22.40
N HIS A 377 -9.48 -16.12 -23.05
CA HIS A 377 -9.86 -16.78 -24.29
C HIS A 377 -11.04 -17.73 -24.10
N THR A 378 -11.06 -18.53 -23.03
CA THR A 378 -12.19 -19.41 -22.72
C THR A 378 -13.47 -18.64 -22.40
N LEU A 379 -13.38 -17.55 -21.64
CA LEU A 379 -14.53 -16.70 -21.32
C LEU A 379 -15.07 -16.01 -22.58
N ASN A 380 -14.20 -15.47 -23.43
CA ASN A 380 -14.59 -14.85 -24.70
C ASN A 380 -15.25 -15.86 -25.63
N TYR A 381 -14.65 -17.05 -25.78
CA TYR A 381 -15.25 -18.12 -26.58
C TYR A 381 -16.64 -18.49 -26.07
N ARG A 382 -16.84 -18.63 -24.75
CA ARG A 382 -18.16 -18.93 -24.18
C ARG A 382 -19.15 -17.80 -24.40
N ASN A 383 -18.70 -16.55 -24.35
CA ASN A 383 -19.55 -15.40 -24.64
C ASN A 383 -19.97 -15.40 -26.12
N GLU A 384 -19.03 -15.64 -27.03
CA GLU A 384 -19.30 -15.80 -28.46
C GLU A 384 -20.23 -17.00 -28.72
N GLU A 385 -19.99 -18.13 -28.08
CA GLU A 385 -20.85 -19.32 -28.17
C GLU A 385 -22.24 -19.05 -27.61
N GLN A 386 -22.39 -18.32 -26.50
CA GLN A 386 -23.71 -17.91 -25.98
C GLN A 386 -24.42 -16.93 -26.91
N VAL A 387 -23.70 -16.01 -27.54
CA VAL A 387 -24.26 -15.12 -28.57
C VAL A 387 -24.71 -15.95 -29.78
N ILE A 388 -23.87 -16.87 -30.27
CA ILE A 388 -24.21 -17.75 -31.39
C ILE A 388 -25.37 -18.67 -31.01
N GLN A 389 -25.39 -19.29 -29.83
CA GLN A 389 -26.47 -20.15 -29.34
C GLN A 389 -27.75 -19.36 -29.00
N SER A 390 -27.70 -18.05 -28.81
CA SER A 390 -28.92 -17.23 -28.72
C SER A 390 -29.43 -16.81 -30.10
N ILE A 391 -28.55 -16.73 -31.11
CA ILE A 391 -28.89 -16.49 -32.53
C ILE A 391 -29.31 -17.79 -33.25
N LEU A 392 -28.73 -18.93 -32.92
CA LEU A 392 -29.01 -20.22 -33.54
C LEU A 392 -30.45 -20.71 -33.37
N PRO A 393 -31.18 -20.54 -32.25
CA PRO A 393 -32.60 -20.83 -32.19
C PRO A 393 -33.46 -19.82 -32.97
N LEU A 394 -32.92 -18.64 -33.33
CA LEU A 394 -33.55 -17.75 -34.33
C LEU A 394 -33.34 -18.28 -35.76
N ASN A 395 -32.30 -19.08 -36.01
CA ASN A 395 -31.97 -19.65 -37.34
C ASN A 395 -32.27 -21.16 -37.48
N GLY A 396 -32.42 -21.92 -36.39
CA GLY A 396 -32.59 -23.37 -36.36
C GLY A 396 -34.06 -23.78 -36.40
N SER A 397 -34.94 -22.88 -35.95
CA SER A 397 -36.32 -22.82 -36.42
C SER A 397 -36.36 -22.58 -37.93
N ASN A 398 -35.44 -21.80 -38.52
CA ASN A 398 -35.34 -21.64 -39.97
C ASN A 398 -34.67 -22.83 -40.69
N GLU A 399 -33.78 -23.61 -40.08
CA GLU A 399 -33.04 -24.68 -40.76
C GLU A 399 -33.85 -25.99 -40.90
N LYS A 400 -34.57 -26.39 -39.83
CA LYS A 400 -35.58 -27.47 -39.94
C LYS A 400 -36.72 -27.07 -40.87
N LEU A 401 -37.05 -25.79 -40.89
CA LEU A 401 -38.07 -25.20 -41.75
C LEU A 401 -37.53 -24.99 -43.18
N LEU A 402 -36.22 -24.85 -43.41
CA LEU A 402 -35.55 -24.80 -44.73
C LEU A 402 -35.48 -26.18 -45.38
N VAL A 403 -35.22 -27.24 -44.61
CA VAL A 403 -35.26 -28.63 -45.09
C VAL A 403 -36.71 -29.10 -45.33
N GLN A 404 -37.69 -28.53 -44.61
CA GLN A 404 -39.11 -28.70 -44.90
C GLN A 404 -39.60 -27.77 -46.03
N LEU A 405 -39.03 -26.56 -46.19
CA LEU A 405 -39.30 -25.60 -47.25
C LEU A 405 -38.73 -26.06 -48.59
N SER A 406 -37.60 -26.76 -48.65
CA SER A 406 -37.12 -27.35 -49.91
C SER A 406 -38.06 -28.43 -50.43
N ARG A 407 -38.79 -29.11 -49.54
CA ARG A 407 -39.87 -30.05 -49.87
C ARG A 407 -41.23 -29.36 -50.12
N LEU A 408 -41.42 -28.13 -49.64
CA LEU A 408 -42.63 -27.32 -49.81
C LEU A 408 -42.47 -26.19 -50.85
N SER A 409 -41.28 -25.99 -51.41
CA SER A 409 -40.89 -25.00 -52.43
C SER A 409 -41.60 -25.19 -53.77
N SER A 410 -42.50 -26.18 -53.86
CA SER A 410 -43.49 -26.30 -54.93
C SER A 410 -44.70 -25.37 -54.75
N ARG A 411 -44.81 -24.59 -53.65
CA ARG A 411 -45.94 -23.66 -53.42
C ARG A 411 -45.46 -22.30 -52.87
N HIS A 412 -45.86 -21.23 -53.56
CA HIS A 412 -45.32 -19.87 -53.52
C HIS A 412 -45.71 -18.98 -52.31
N ASP A 413 -46.40 -19.49 -51.28
CA ASP A 413 -47.09 -18.61 -50.32
C ASP A 413 -46.31 -18.30 -49.03
N ALA A 414 -45.28 -19.06 -48.67
CA ALA A 414 -44.54 -18.88 -47.41
C ALA A 414 -43.53 -17.70 -47.42
N VAL A 415 -43.22 -17.15 -48.60
CA VAL A 415 -42.30 -16.00 -48.74
C VAL A 415 -42.99 -14.68 -48.33
N HIS A 416 -44.32 -14.62 -48.39
CA HIS A 416 -45.09 -13.42 -48.05
C HIS A 416 -45.18 -13.17 -46.53
N ASP A 417 -45.19 -14.24 -45.73
CA ASP A 417 -45.32 -14.11 -44.27
C ASP A 417 -43.99 -13.75 -43.59
N ILE A 418 -42.85 -14.24 -44.09
CA ILE A 418 -41.51 -13.89 -43.59
C ILE A 418 -41.19 -12.41 -43.85
N ALA A 419 -41.60 -11.87 -45.01
CA ALA A 419 -41.47 -10.44 -45.30
C ALA A 419 -42.35 -9.56 -44.38
N SER A 420 -43.45 -10.11 -43.84
CA SER A 420 -44.35 -9.39 -42.95
C SER A 420 -43.76 -9.18 -41.53
N GLU A 421 -42.87 -10.08 -41.10
CA GLU A 421 -42.23 -10.04 -39.78
C GLU A 421 -41.04 -9.05 -39.75
N PHE A 422 -40.26 -8.93 -40.84
CA PHE A 422 -39.30 -7.83 -41.01
C PHE A 422 -39.98 -6.45 -41.11
N VAL A 423 -41.21 -6.41 -41.64
CA VAL A 423 -42.04 -5.21 -41.65
C VAL A 423 -42.55 -4.86 -40.24
N SER A 424 -42.73 -5.84 -39.34
CA SER A 424 -43.05 -5.62 -37.92
C SER A 424 -41.91 -4.90 -37.17
N ASP A 425 -40.66 -5.33 -37.36
CA ASP A 425 -39.51 -4.64 -36.73
C ASP A 425 -39.31 -3.23 -37.28
N SER A 426 -39.56 -3.03 -38.58
CA SER A 426 -39.62 -1.68 -39.17
C SER A 426 -40.78 -0.84 -38.65
N LYS A 427 -41.92 -1.44 -38.25
CA LYS A 427 -43.05 -0.73 -37.63
C LYS A 427 -42.70 -0.29 -36.21
N LEU A 428 -42.00 -1.13 -35.43
CA LEU A 428 -41.60 -0.81 -34.06
C LEU A 428 -40.60 0.35 -34.03
N ILE A 429 -39.59 0.34 -34.91
CA ILE A 429 -38.63 1.44 -35.05
C ILE A 429 -39.33 2.74 -35.48
N LYS A 430 -40.31 2.67 -36.39
CA LYS A 430 -41.11 3.84 -36.80
C LYS A 430 -41.98 4.39 -35.66
N ILE A 431 -42.59 3.53 -34.86
CA ILE A 431 -43.40 3.93 -33.70
C ILE A 431 -42.51 4.59 -32.63
N LEU A 432 -41.35 3.99 -32.30
CA LEU A 432 -40.41 4.55 -31.33
C LEU A 432 -39.88 5.93 -31.77
N THR A 433 -39.57 6.07 -33.06
CA THR A 433 -39.13 7.35 -33.65
C THR A 433 -40.25 8.38 -33.62
N LEU A 434 -41.50 8.00 -33.92
CA LEU A 434 -42.66 8.89 -33.87
C LEU A 434 -42.92 9.40 -32.44
N VAL A 435 -42.87 8.50 -31.44
CA VAL A 435 -43.02 8.86 -30.03
C VAL A 435 -41.91 9.84 -29.62
N THR A 436 -40.68 9.61 -30.05
CA THR A 436 -39.54 10.49 -29.73
C THR A 436 -39.67 11.87 -30.39
N VAL A 437 -40.14 11.94 -31.65
CA VAL A 437 -40.36 13.21 -32.37
C VAL A 437 -41.47 14.05 -31.73
N ILE A 438 -42.47 13.42 -31.12
CA ILE A 438 -43.55 14.13 -30.40
C ILE A 438 -43.11 14.52 -28.98
N TYR A 439 -42.37 13.66 -28.30
CA TYR A 439 -42.01 13.85 -26.90
C TYR A 439 -40.82 14.79 -26.69
N ALA A 440 -39.86 14.84 -27.62
CA ALA A 440 -38.68 15.69 -27.51
C ALA A 440 -39.00 17.20 -27.49
N PRO A 441 -39.87 17.73 -28.37
CA PRO A 441 -40.25 19.15 -28.33
C PRO A 441 -41.11 19.50 -27.10
N ALA A 442 -41.94 18.55 -26.63
CA ALA A 442 -42.72 18.71 -25.40
C ALA A 442 -41.80 18.78 -24.16
N SER A 443 -40.76 17.95 -24.12
CA SER A 443 -39.73 17.98 -23.06
C SER A 443 -38.93 19.27 -23.08
N PHE A 444 -38.61 19.81 -24.26
CA PHE A 444 -37.94 21.11 -24.40
C PHE A 444 -38.82 22.27 -23.93
N ALA A 445 -40.10 22.30 -24.33
CA ALA A 445 -41.05 23.32 -23.91
C ALA A 445 -41.27 23.31 -22.38
N THR A 446 -41.45 22.12 -21.80
CA THR A 446 -41.59 21.98 -20.34
C THR A 446 -40.33 22.44 -19.61
N SER A 447 -39.13 22.15 -20.13
CA SER A 447 -37.87 22.67 -19.58
C SER A 447 -37.74 24.19 -19.67
N LEU A 448 -38.24 24.83 -20.74
CA LEU A 448 -38.22 26.29 -20.90
C LEU A 448 -39.20 27.00 -19.96
N PHE A 449 -40.34 26.38 -19.66
CA PHE A 449 -41.39 26.95 -18.80
C PHE A 449 -41.28 26.56 -17.32
N ASN A 450 -40.39 25.62 -16.97
CA ASN A 450 -40.16 25.20 -15.57
C ASN A 450 -39.64 26.33 -14.66
N THR A 451 -39.29 27.49 -15.22
CA THR A 451 -38.71 28.62 -14.47
C THR A 451 -39.71 29.70 -14.03
N ASN A 452 -40.97 29.74 -14.50
CA ASN A 452 -41.89 30.85 -14.15
C ASN A 452 -43.39 30.49 -14.02
N VAL A 453 -43.78 29.21 -13.96
CA VAL A 453 -45.22 28.83 -13.97
C VAL A 453 -45.90 28.88 -12.59
N ILE A 454 -45.13 28.95 -11.49
CA ILE A 454 -45.68 29.05 -10.13
C ILE A 454 -45.33 30.42 -9.55
N ALA A 455 -46.25 31.38 -9.66
CA ALA A 455 -46.17 32.65 -8.94
C ALA A 455 -47.06 32.57 -7.70
N ASN A 456 -46.44 32.59 -6.51
CA ASN A 456 -47.18 32.67 -5.24
C ASN A 456 -47.67 34.11 -5.05
N VAL A 457 -48.98 34.35 -5.22
CA VAL A 457 -49.58 35.66 -4.92
C VAL A 457 -50.07 35.66 -3.47
N PRO A 458 -49.56 36.54 -2.58
CA PRO A 458 -50.12 36.70 -1.25
C PRO A 458 -51.45 37.48 -1.34
N VAL A 459 -52.53 36.93 -0.77
CA VAL A 459 -53.81 37.62 -0.63
C VAL A 459 -53.89 38.20 0.78
N SER A 460 -53.31 39.39 0.98
CA SER A 460 -53.40 40.24 2.18
C SER A 460 -53.01 39.64 3.56
N GLU A 461 -52.69 40.52 4.50
CA GLU A 461 -51.80 40.30 5.66
C GLU A 461 -52.22 39.30 6.77
N ASP A 462 -53.42 38.69 6.79
CA ASP A 462 -53.90 37.99 8.01
C ASP A 462 -54.39 36.53 7.86
N ALA A 463 -53.95 35.75 6.86
CA ALA A 463 -54.25 34.30 6.86
C ALA A 463 -53.20 33.40 6.17
N PRO A 464 -52.82 32.24 6.75
CA PRO A 464 -51.78 31.36 6.23
C PRO A 464 -52.35 30.34 5.22
N ARG A 465 -53.05 30.81 4.19
CA ARG A 465 -53.54 29.92 3.12
C ARG A 465 -53.04 30.39 1.77
N THR A 466 -51.90 29.83 1.37
CA THR A 466 -51.38 29.94 0.01
C THR A 466 -52.31 29.18 -0.95
N ARG A 467 -52.87 29.88 -1.94
CA ARG A 467 -53.52 29.23 -3.09
C ARG A 467 -52.52 29.20 -4.24
N LEU A 468 -52.21 28.01 -4.73
CA LEU A 468 -51.55 27.81 -6.01
C LEU A 468 -52.46 28.38 -7.11
N ALA A 469 -52.15 29.58 -7.60
CA ALA A 469 -52.77 30.12 -8.79
C ALA A 469 -51.90 29.76 -10.00
N LEU A 470 -52.47 29.07 -10.99
CA LEU A 470 -51.79 28.88 -12.27
C LEU A 470 -51.52 30.26 -12.88
N ALA A 471 -50.28 30.52 -13.29
CA ALA A 471 -49.93 31.77 -13.95
C ALA A 471 -50.79 31.97 -15.22
N PRO A 472 -51.31 33.18 -15.48
CA PRO A 472 -52.23 33.45 -16.59
C PRO A 472 -51.63 33.15 -17.99
N GLY A 473 -50.32 32.94 -18.09
CA GLY A 473 -49.60 32.51 -19.30
C GLY A 473 -49.57 31.00 -19.56
N PHE A 474 -50.23 30.16 -18.75
CA PHE A 474 -50.21 28.70 -18.92
C PHE A 474 -50.66 28.24 -20.32
N TRP A 475 -51.59 28.97 -20.94
CA TRP A 475 -52.08 28.69 -22.30
C TRP A 475 -51.01 28.82 -23.39
N ALA A 476 -49.91 29.54 -23.14
CA ALA A 476 -48.81 29.65 -24.09
C ALA A 476 -48.02 28.33 -24.23
N LEU A 477 -48.02 27.48 -23.21
CA LEU A 477 -47.29 26.22 -23.19
C LEU A 477 -47.85 25.19 -24.19
N PRO A 478 -49.17 24.83 -24.18
CA PRO A 478 -49.72 23.92 -25.17
C PRO A 478 -49.61 24.49 -26.59
N LEU A 479 -49.74 25.82 -26.77
CA LEU A 479 -49.58 26.49 -28.06
C LEU A 479 -48.16 26.38 -28.61
N LEU A 480 -47.15 26.56 -27.75
CA LEU A 480 -45.74 26.42 -28.11
C LEU A 480 -45.38 24.97 -28.44
N VAL A 481 -45.86 24.00 -27.64
CA VAL A 481 -45.67 22.57 -27.91
C VAL A 481 -46.29 22.18 -29.25
N LEU A 482 -47.52 22.62 -29.53
CA LEU A 482 -48.19 22.33 -30.80
C LEU A 482 -47.42 22.94 -31.98
N GLY A 483 -46.94 24.18 -31.83
CA GLY A 483 -46.14 24.86 -32.84
C GLY A 483 -44.81 24.17 -33.13
N LEU A 484 -44.11 23.72 -32.10
CA LEU A 484 -42.85 22.98 -32.23
C LEU A 484 -43.04 21.60 -32.86
N VAL A 485 -44.11 20.89 -32.51
CA VAL A 485 -44.47 19.61 -33.16
C VAL A 485 -44.87 19.83 -34.62
N ALA A 486 -45.60 20.90 -34.94
CA ALA A 486 -45.91 21.24 -36.32
C ALA A 486 -44.64 21.59 -37.12
N LEU A 487 -43.70 22.32 -36.51
CA LEU A 487 -42.41 22.66 -37.12
C LEU A 487 -41.56 21.41 -37.38
N THR A 488 -41.49 20.47 -36.44
CA THR A 488 -40.71 19.24 -36.62
C THR A 488 -41.33 18.34 -37.70
N LEU A 489 -42.66 18.25 -37.76
CA LEU A 489 -43.38 17.53 -38.81
C LEU A 489 -43.21 18.20 -40.19
N LEU A 490 -43.26 19.54 -40.26
CA LEU A 490 -43.02 20.29 -41.50
C LEU A 490 -41.58 20.18 -41.97
N GLY A 491 -40.61 20.24 -41.05
CA GLY A 491 -39.19 20.02 -41.35
C GLY A 491 -38.94 18.61 -41.88
N MET A 492 -39.54 17.60 -41.26
CA MET A 492 -39.48 16.22 -41.71
C MET A 492 -40.16 16.03 -43.08
N TRP A 493 -41.30 16.67 -43.31
CA TRP A 493 -42.01 16.65 -44.59
C TRP A 493 -41.22 17.35 -45.71
N ALA A 494 -40.64 18.51 -45.43
CA ALA A 494 -39.79 19.24 -46.36
C ALA A 494 -38.51 18.43 -46.68
N TRP A 495 -37.90 17.81 -45.67
CA TRP A 495 -36.77 16.91 -45.85
C TRP A 495 -37.15 15.68 -46.68
N TRP A 496 -38.30 15.07 -46.43
CA TRP A 496 -38.78 13.94 -47.22
C TRP A 496 -39.01 14.33 -48.69
N ARG A 497 -39.60 15.50 -48.93
CA ARG A 497 -39.97 15.97 -50.28
C ARG A 497 -38.77 16.50 -51.08
N HIS A 498 -37.79 17.11 -50.42
CA HIS A 498 -36.63 17.74 -51.08
C HIS A 498 -35.29 17.02 -50.86
N GLY A 499 -35.20 16.11 -49.88
CA GLY A 499 -34.01 15.35 -49.52
C GLY A 499 -33.40 14.54 -50.66
N PRO A 500 -34.18 13.81 -51.48
CA PRO A 500 -33.65 13.07 -52.63
C PRO A 500 -32.96 13.98 -53.66
N ARG A 501 -33.44 15.23 -53.81
CA ARG A 501 -32.87 16.23 -54.73
C ARG A 501 -31.62 16.92 -54.18
N LEU A 502 -31.54 17.10 -52.86
CA LEU A 502 -30.38 17.69 -52.19
C LEU A 502 -29.21 16.71 -52.06
N TRP A 503 -29.49 15.42 -51.80
CA TRP A 503 -28.48 14.36 -51.78
C TRP A 503 -27.81 14.15 -53.14
N ALA A 504 -28.57 14.27 -54.24
CA ALA A 504 -28.03 14.20 -55.60
C ALA A 504 -27.08 15.38 -55.95
N ARG A 505 -27.19 16.52 -55.26
CA ARG A 505 -26.26 17.66 -55.40
C ARG A 505 -25.00 17.50 -54.53
N TYR A 506 -25.12 16.93 -53.33
CA TYR A 506 -23.99 16.71 -52.43
C TYR A 506 -23.00 15.64 -52.94
N ARG A 507 -23.48 14.62 -53.66
CA ARG A 507 -22.65 13.57 -54.28
C ARG A 507 -21.85 14.03 -55.51
N ARG A 508 -21.94 15.31 -55.90
CA ARG A 508 -21.08 15.90 -56.95
C ARG A 508 -19.96 16.77 -56.37
N PHE A 509 -19.90 16.95 -55.05
CA PHE A 509 -18.89 17.77 -54.38
C PHE A 509 -17.90 16.95 -53.52
N PHE A 510 -18.17 15.65 -53.33
CA PHE A 510 -17.24 14.62 -52.90
C PHE A 510 -17.14 13.58 -54.01
#